data_AF-A0A4Q6BN65-F1
#
_entry.id   AF-A0A4Q6BN65-F1
#
_cell.length_a   1.000
_cell.length_b   1.000
_cell.length_c   1.000
_cell.angle_alpha   90.00
_cell.angle_beta   90.00
_cell.angle_gamma   90.00
#
_symmetry.space_group_name_H-M   'P 1'
#
loop_
_entity.id
_entity.type
_entity.pdbx_description
1 polymer ?
#
loop_
_entity_poly.entity_id
_entity_poly.type
_entity_poly.pdbx_seq_one_letter_code
_entity_poly.pdbx_strand_id
1 'polypeptide(L)'
;KSAEVPALLEAIRNGSTTVSKARKICSVVTVRNSKEWIELTQYCSTRIVEKAVALANPRAAVIESMKYVSADVLELKLAVSEEWSELLTDVKDLMSQKSQRAVSTEEALFQLMADYKRKHNPVAKAERAHKKKAESHLTSRSVVSAGAIAAKHPDENQNCVTNRPVNSSESSNINHSVGTEKQARGVQLQTVQESETQLRSAIRTRYIPANVRHQVASRDRGQCAFVDRHGKRCGSKRWIHTHHVIHFADGGAHTPENLETLCWAHHAMKHRFN
;
A
#
# COMPACT_ATOMS: atom_id res chain seq x y z
N LYS A 1 -44.88 8.49 9.68
CA LYS A 1 -43.76 8.97 10.54
C LYS A 1 -43.80 10.46 10.85
N SER A 2 -43.72 11.39 9.88
CA SER A 2 -43.83 12.84 10.21
C SER A 2 -45.19 13.24 10.81
N ALA A 3 -46.27 12.50 10.49
CA ALA A 3 -47.57 12.63 11.14
C ALA A 3 -47.62 12.02 12.56
N GLU A 4 -46.76 11.05 12.86
CA GLU A 4 -46.69 10.38 14.17
C GLU A 4 -45.78 11.14 15.14
N VAL A 5 -44.76 11.84 14.64
CA VAL A 5 -43.76 12.58 15.43
C VAL A 5 -43.69 14.03 14.93
N PRO A 6 -44.54 14.94 15.45
CA PRO A 6 -44.58 16.34 15.01
C PRO A 6 -43.23 17.06 15.16
N ALA A 7 -42.48 16.76 16.23
CA ALA A 7 -41.14 17.30 16.46
C ALA A 7 -40.17 17.02 15.29
N LEU A 8 -40.31 15.88 14.61
CA LEU A 8 -39.48 15.54 13.46
C LEU A 8 -39.85 16.39 12.24
N LEU A 9 -41.14 16.69 12.06
CA LEU A 9 -41.60 17.59 10.99
C LEU A 9 -41.09 19.01 11.22
N GLU A 10 -41.16 19.50 12.45
CA GLU A 10 -40.62 20.81 12.84
C GLU A 10 -39.11 20.89 12.62
N ALA A 11 -38.37 19.85 13.00
CA ALA A 11 -36.92 19.76 12.79
C ALA A 11 -36.51 19.77 11.30
N ILE A 12 -37.38 19.29 10.40
CA ILE A 12 -37.15 19.39 8.96
C ILE A 12 -37.47 20.81 8.46
N ARG A 13 -38.57 21.40 8.95
CA ARG A 13 -39.02 22.74 8.53
C ARG A 13 -38.06 23.85 8.97
N ASN A 14 -37.50 23.74 10.18
CA ASN A 14 -36.56 24.71 10.73
C ASN A 14 -35.10 24.48 10.27
N GLY A 15 -34.84 23.42 9.49
CA GLY A 15 -33.52 23.08 8.98
C GLY A 15 -32.56 22.42 9.98
N SER A 16 -33.01 22.07 11.19
CA SER A 16 -32.21 21.33 12.17
C SER A 16 -31.80 19.94 11.66
N THR A 17 -32.61 19.32 10.80
CA THR A 17 -32.28 18.07 10.11
C THR A 17 -32.68 18.10 8.63
N THR A 18 -32.01 17.29 7.82
CA THR A 18 -32.34 17.14 6.40
C THR A 18 -33.31 15.97 6.20
N VAL A 19 -34.15 16.03 5.16
CA VAL A 19 -35.06 14.94 4.80
C VAL A 19 -34.31 13.61 4.63
N SER A 20 -33.12 13.64 4.05
CA SER A 20 -32.26 12.47 3.86
C SER A 20 -31.83 11.83 5.17
N LYS A 21 -31.45 12.61 6.19
CA LYS A 21 -31.10 12.08 7.51
C LYS A 21 -32.34 11.65 8.30
N ALA A 22 -33.42 12.41 8.23
CA ALA A 22 -34.70 12.06 8.86
C ALA A 22 -35.24 10.70 8.39
N ARG A 23 -35.14 10.40 7.08
CA ARG A 23 -35.56 9.11 6.52
C ARG A 23 -34.84 7.90 7.16
N LYS A 24 -33.61 8.08 7.63
CA LYS A 24 -32.80 6.99 8.23
C LYS A 24 -33.25 6.61 9.62
N ILE A 25 -33.73 7.57 10.41
CA ILE A 25 -34.18 7.34 11.79
C ILE A 25 -35.65 6.89 11.88
N CYS A 26 -36.40 6.90 10.77
CA CYS A 26 -37.82 6.55 10.72
C CYS A 26 -38.19 5.19 11.34
N SER A 27 -37.25 4.22 11.35
CA SER A 27 -37.47 2.87 11.91
C SER A 27 -37.37 2.80 13.43
N VAL A 28 -36.78 3.82 14.08
CA VAL A 28 -36.48 3.84 15.54
C VAL A 28 -37.04 5.07 16.26
N VAL A 29 -37.38 6.11 15.52
CA VAL A 29 -37.93 7.35 16.07
C VAL A 29 -39.38 7.18 16.52
N THR A 30 -39.64 7.62 17.74
CA THR A 30 -40.94 7.64 18.41
C THR A 30 -41.14 9.01 19.06
N VAL A 31 -42.35 9.32 19.53
CA VAL A 31 -42.64 10.60 20.21
C VAL A 31 -41.79 10.78 21.48
N ARG A 32 -41.42 9.68 22.16
CA ARG A 32 -40.69 9.73 23.44
C ARG A 32 -39.19 10.00 23.27
N ASN A 33 -38.59 9.44 22.22
CA ASN A 33 -37.13 9.54 21.96
C ASN A 33 -36.80 10.50 20.80
N SER A 34 -37.78 11.25 20.29
CA SER A 34 -37.59 12.09 19.10
C SER A 34 -36.50 13.12 19.27
N LYS A 35 -36.37 13.71 20.46
CA LYS A 35 -35.38 14.75 20.76
C LYS A 35 -33.95 14.25 20.53
N GLU A 36 -33.60 13.09 21.11
CA GLU A 36 -32.27 12.50 21.01
C GLU A 36 -31.90 12.14 19.56
N TRP A 37 -32.83 11.53 18.82
CA TRP A 37 -32.58 11.18 17.43
C TRP A 37 -32.46 12.41 16.52
N ILE A 38 -33.26 13.46 16.75
CA ILE A 38 -33.16 14.71 15.99
C ILE A 38 -31.81 15.38 16.25
N GLU A 39 -31.40 15.49 17.51
CA GLU A 39 -30.10 16.05 17.91
C GLU A 39 -28.93 15.30 17.26
N LEU A 40 -28.99 13.97 17.25
CA LEU A 40 -27.98 13.12 16.60
C LEU A 40 -27.92 13.41 15.09
N THR A 41 -29.06 13.60 14.41
CA THR A 41 -29.06 13.95 12.98
C THR A 41 -28.53 15.36 12.69
N GLN A 42 -28.66 16.28 13.64
CA GLN A 42 -28.18 17.66 13.49
C GLN A 42 -26.65 17.70 13.52
N TYR A 43 -26.03 17.08 14.53
CA TYR A 43 -24.60 17.23 14.80
C TYR A 43 -23.73 16.10 14.24
N CYS A 44 -24.29 14.90 14.04
CA CYS A 44 -23.50 13.76 13.58
C CYS A 44 -23.56 13.56 12.07
N SER A 45 -22.55 12.88 11.53
CA SER A 45 -22.53 12.46 10.13
C SER A 45 -23.58 11.38 9.86
N THR A 46 -23.99 11.24 8.61
CA THR A 46 -24.97 10.22 8.20
C THR A 46 -24.53 8.80 8.60
N ARG A 47 -23.24 8.49 8.50
CA ARG A 47 -22.69 7.18 8.89
C ARG A 47 -22.88 6.90 10.39
N ILE A 48 -22.66 7.91 11.25
CA ILE A 48 -22.88 7.78 12.70
C ILE A 48 -24.36 7.56 12.99
N VAL A 49 -25.26 8.31 12.31
CA VAL A 49 -26.71 8.12 12.42
C VAL A 49 -27.11 6.69 12.04
N GLU A 50 -26.64 6.18 10.90
CA GLU A 50 -26.96 4.82 10.44
C GLU A 50 -26.44 3.75 11.40
N LYS A 51 -25.23 3.92 11.95
CA LYS A 51 -24.67 3.02 12.96
C LYS A 51 -25.52 3.02 14.24
N ALA A 52 -25.94 4.19 14.72
CA ALA A 52 -26.81 4.32 15.88
C ALA A 52 -28.17 3.64 15.64
N VAL A 53 -28.78 3.85 14.46
CA VAL A 53 -30.05 3.19 14.08
C VAL A 53 -29.89 1.67 14.05
N ALA A 54 -28.79 1.16 13.50
CA ALA A 54 -28.52 -0.28 13.44
C ALA A 54 -28.29 -0.89 14.84
N LEU A 55 -27.72 -0.14 15.78
CA LEU A 55 -27.59 -0.57 17.19
C LEU A 55 -28.96 -0.63 17.89
N ALA A 56 -29.84 0.35 17.63
CA ALA A 56 -31.16 0.41 18.24
C ALA A 56 -32.16 -0.59 17.63
N ASN A 57 -31.96 -0.97 16.36
CA ASN A 57 -32.80 -1.94 15.65
C ASN A 57 -31.92 -2.84 14.76
N PRO A 58 -31.26 -3.85 15.36
CA PRO A 58 -30.39 -4.75 14.62
C PRO A 58 -31.20 -5.59 13.65
N ARG A 59 -30.81 -5.56 12.37
CA ARG A 59 -31.42 -6.42 11.35
C ARG A 59 -30.88 -7.84 11.48
N ALA A 60 -31.69 -8.83 11.11
CA ALA A 60 -31.24 -10.21 10.98
C ALA A 60 -30.02 -10.30 10.05
N ALA A 61 -29.12 -11.24 10.34
CA ALA A 61 -27.91 -11.47 9.55
C ALA A 61 -28.28 -11.63 8.07
N VAL A 62 -27.67 -10.81 7.21
CA VAL A 62 -27.89 -10.89 5.77
C VAL A 62 -27.35 -12.23 5.30
N ILE A 63 -28.23 -13.08 4.76
CA ILE A 63 -27.82 -14.37 4.20
C ILE A 63 -26.98 -14.11 2.95
N GLU A 64 -25.81 -14.73 2.92
CA GLU A 64 -24.92 -14.67 1.77
C GLU A 64 -25.59 -15.28 0.54
N SER A 65 -25.52 -14.56 -0.59
CA SER A 65 -26.06 -15.08 -1.84
C SER A 65 -25.28 -14.57 -3.03
N MET A 66 -25.27 -15.40 -4.08
CA MET A 66 -24.67 -15.08 -5.37
C MET A 66 -25.71 -15.35 -6.45
N LYS A 67 -26.08 -14.33 -7.23
CA LYS A 67 -27.12 -14.42 -8.26
C LYS A 67 -26.62 -13.88 -9.59
N TYR A 68 -26.93 -14.54 -10.70
CA TYR A 68 -26.64 -14.02 -12.03
C TYR A 68 -27.39 -12.71 -12.29
N VAL A 69 -26.68 -11.72 -12.81
CA VAL A 69 -27.24 -10.44 -13.29
C VAL A 69 -27.18 -10.41 -14.82
N SER A 70 -26.13 -10.96 -15.41
CA SER A 70 -25.98 -11.19 -16.84
C SER A 70 -25.37 -12.57 -17.08
N ALA A 71 -25.08 -12.92 -18.34
CA ALA A 71 -24.53 -14.23 -18.71
C ALA A 71 -23.31 -14.64 -17.86
N ASP A 72 -22.41 -13.68 -17.58
CA ASP A 72 -21.11 -13.95 -16.94
C ASP A 72 -20.87 -13.10 -15.67
N VAL A 73 -21.86 -12.33 -15.20
CA VAL A 73 -21.71 -11.44 -14.03
C VAL A 73 -22.66 -11.86 -12.93
N LEU A 74 -22.11 -12.02 -11.71
CA LEU A 74 -22.86 -12.36 -10.52
C LEU A 74 -22.89 -11.19 -9.52
N GLU A 75 -24.07 -10.94 -8.94
CA GLU A 75 -24.25 -10.08 -7.77
C GLU A 75 -23.88 -10.88 -6.52
N LEU A 76 -22.87 -10.41 -5.76
CA LEU A 76 -22.49 -10.95 -4.45
C LEU A 76 -23.10 -10.10 -3.33
N LYS A 77 -23.94 -10.72 -2.50
CA LYS A 77 -24.44 -10.13 -1.25
C LYS A 77 -23.72 -10.74 -0.07
N LEU A 78 -23.05 -9.89 0.70
CA LEU A 78 -22.24 -10.27 1.84
C LEU A 78 -22.35 -9.17 2.91
N ALA A 79 -22.70 -9.54 4.14
CA ALA A 79 -22.52 -8.67 5.30
C ALA A 79 -21.10 -8.82 5.82
N VAL A 80 -20.43 -7.71 6.07
CA VAL A 80 -19.02 -7.68 6.50
C VAL A 80 -18.86 -6.85 7.76
N SER A 81 -17.84 -7.16 8.55
CA SER A 81 -17.49 -6.37 9.72
C SER A 81 -16.89 -5.01 9.32
N GLU A 82 -16.88 -4.06 10.26
CA GLU A 82 -16.24 -2.75 10.06
C GLU A 82 -14.72 -2.93 9.80
N GLU A 83 -14.07 -3.80 10.56
CA GLU A 83 -12.66 -4.16 10.38
C GLU A 83 -12.37 -4.72 8.98
N TRP A 84 -13.24 -5.58 8.44
CA TRP A 84 -13.07 -6.14 7.10
C TRP A 84 -13.20 -5.06 6.02
N SER A 85 -14.16 -4.14 6.18
CA SER A 85 -14.34 -3.01 5.27
C SER A 85 -13.14 -2.05 5.29
N GLU A 86 -12.56 -1.82 6.46
CA GLU A 86 -11.37 -0.98 6.62
C GLU A 86 -10.16 -1.66 5.96
N LEU A 87 -9.94 -2.96 6.22
CA LEU A 87 -8.88 -3.74 5.59
C LEU A 87 -9.01 -3.75 4.06
N LEU A 88 -10.21 -3.96 3.53
CA LEU A 88 -10.45 -3.92 2.08
C LEU A 88 -10.14 -2.52 1.51
N THR A 89 -10.46 -1.45 2.24
CA THR A 89 -10.16 -0.09 1.82
C THR A 89 -8.66 0.16 1.78
N ASP A 90 -7.93 -0.22 2.83
CA ASP A 90 -6.47 -0.10 2.89
C ASP A 90 -5.80 -0.91 1.77
N VAL A 91 -6.25 -2.14 1.51
CA VAL A 91 -5.73 -2.96 0.39
C VAL A 91 -5.99 -2.29 -0.96
N LYS A 92 -7.22 -1.80 -1.20
CA LYS A 92 -7.54 -1.08 -2.44
C LYS A 92 -6.69 0.16 -2.63
N ASP A 93 -6.38 0.87 -1.55
CA ASP A 93 -5.53 2.06 -1.58
C ASP A 93 -4.09 1.70 -1.99
N LEU A 94 -3.53 0.63 -1.41
CA LEU A 94 -2.21 0.09 -1.78
C LEU A 94 -2.17 -0.36 -3.25
N MET A 95 -3.19 -1.10 -3.69
CA MET A 95 -3.28 -1.56 -5.07
C MET A 95 -3.48 -0.40 -6.05
N SER A 96 -4.26 0.61 -5.68
CA SER A 96 -4.48 1.81 -6.49
C SER A 96 -3.20 2.61 -6.62
N GLN A 97 -2.43 2.75 -5.53
CA GLN A 97 -1.14 3.41 -5.55
C GLN A 97 -0.13 2.67 -6.42
N LYS A 98 -0.08 1.33 -6.34
CA LYS A 98 0.82 0.52 -7.16
C LYS A 98 0.47 0.58 -8.65
N SER A 99 -0.81 0.60 -8.99
CA SER A 99 -1.30 0.62 -10.38
C SER A 99 -1.47 2.03 -10.97
N GLN A 100 -1.34 3.08 -10.14
CA GLN A 100 -1.58 4.48 -10.51
C GLN A 100 -3.01 4.74 -11.07
N ARG A 101 -3.99 3.92 -10.68
CA ARG A 101 -5.42 4.10 -11.03
C ARG A 101 -6.31 3.62 -9.90
N ALA A 102 -7.58 4.05 -9.88
CA ALA A 102 -8.52 3.52 -8.90
C ALA A 102 -8.82 2.04 -9.18
N VAL A 103 -8.68 1.20 -8.16
CA VAL A 103 -8.96 -0.24 -8.23
C VAL A 103 -10.38 -0.53 -7.69
N SER A 104 -11.15 -1.32 -8.45
CA SER A 104 -12.49 -1.74 -8.05
C SER A 104 -12.43 -2.80 -6.94
N THR A 105 -13.53 -3.01 -6.23
CA THR A 105 -13.58 -4.07 -5.20
C THR A 105 -13.44 -5.46 -5.80
N GLU A 106 -14.09 -5.71 -6.94
CA GLU A 106 -13.99 -6.97 -7.68
C GLU A 106 -12.52 -7.26 -8.04
N GLU A 107 -11.84 -6.30 -8.63
CA GLU A 107 -10.45 -6.46 -9.04
C GLU A 107 -9.53 -6.71 -7.84
N ALA A 108 -9.74 -5.99 -6.74
CA ALA A 108 -8.98 -6.18 -5.50
C ALA A 108 -9.15 -7.60 -4.96
N LEU A 109 -10.39 -8.07 -4.85
CA LEU A 109 -10.71 -9.40 -4.38
C LEU A 109 -10.17 -10.47 -5.32
N PHE A 110 -10.30 -10.28 -6.63
CA PHE A 110 -9.78 -11.22 -7.62
C PHE A 110 -8.26 -11.38 -7.50
N GLN A 111 -7.51 -10.28 -7.41
CA GLN A 111 -6.05 -10.35 -7.25
C GLN A 111 -5.66 -11.03 -5.93
N LEU A 112 -6.34 -10.72 -4.82
CA LEU A 112 -6.11 -11.38 -3.53
C LEU A 112 -6.37 -12.89 -3.61
N MET A 113 -7.50 -13.30 -4.20
CA MET A 113 -7.87 -14.71 -4.35
C MET A 113 -6.90 -15.44 -5.28
N ALA A 114 -6.49 -14.82 -6.38
CA ALA A 114 -5.51 -15.36 -7.31
C ALA A 114 -4.13 -15.54 -6.65
N ASP A 115 -3.69 -14.54 -5.87
CA ASP A 115 -2.43 -14.61 -5.13
C ASP A 115 -2.45 -15.68 -4.05
N TYR A 116 -3.55 -15.80 -3.31
CA TYR A 116 -3.74 -16.86 -2.32
C TYR A 116 -3.69 -18.24 -2.98
N LYS A 117 -4.45 -18.44 -4.07
CA LYS A 117 -4.44 -19.69 -4.84
C LYS A 117 -3.05 -20.02 -5.36
N ARG A 118 -2.34 -19.05 -5.94
CA ARG A 118 -0.96 -19.24 -6.43
C ARG A 118 0.02 -19.63 -5.32
N LYS A 119 -0.13 -19.04 -4.12
CA LYS A 119 0.76 -19.30 -2.99
C LYS A 119 0.50 -20.65 -2.33
N HIS A 120 -0.76 -21.05 -2.22
CA HIS A 120 -1.19 -22.19 -1.40
C HIS A 120 -1.62 -23.43 -2.20
N ASN A 121 -1.81 -23.34 -3.52
CA ASN A 121 -2.16 -24.51 -4.32
C ASN A 121 -0.99 -25.53 -4.34
N PRO A 122 -1.19 -26.76 -3.82
CA PRO A 122 -0.14 -27.77 -3.72
C PRO A 122 0.33 -28.26 -5.09
N VAL A 123 -0.57 -28.35 -6.07
CA VAL A 123 -0.24 -28.75 -7.45
C VAL A 123 0.65 -27.70 -8.11
N ALA A 124 0.24 -26.43 -8.06
CA ALA A 124 1.05 -25.33 -8.60
C ALA A 124 2.39 -25.18 -7.86
N LYS A 125 2.47 -25.60 -6.59
CA LYS A 125 3.73 -25.67 -5.83
C LYS A 125 4.61 -26.83 -6.31
N ALA A 126 4.04 -28.01 -6.52
CA ALA A 126 4.74 -29.18 -7.06
C ALA A 126 5.26 -28.91 -8.47
N GLU A 127 4.44 -28.37 -9.37
CA GLU A 127 4.84 -27.99 -10.73
C GLU A 127 6.02 -27.01 -10.73
N ARG A 128 5.98 -25.98 -9.87
CA ARG A 128 7.12 -25.05 -9.71
C ARG A 128 8.38 -25.74 -9.19
N ALA A 129 8.24 -26.68 -8.27
CA ALA A 129 9.38 -27.45 -7.76
C ALA A 129 9.99 -28.36 -8.83
N HIS A 130 9.15 -29.05 -9.61
CA HIS A 130 9.58 -29.85 -10.76
C HIS A 130 10.26 -28.98 -11.82
N LYS A 131 9.69 -27.81 -12.14
CA LYS A 131 10.28 -26.86 -13.10
C LYS A 131 11.63 -26.33 -12.62
N LYS A 132 11.75 -25.94 -11.34
CA LYS A 132 13.02 -25.51 -10.75
C LYS A 132 14.05 -26.65 -10.76
N LYS A 133 13.63 -27.90 -10.49
CA LYS A 133 14.51 -29.08 -10.57
C LYS A 133 14.99 -29.32 -11.99
N ALA A 134 14.09 -29.25 -12.98
CA ALA A 134 14.44 -29.36 -14.40
C ALA A 134 15.39 -28.24 -14.87
N GLU A 135 15.14 -26.99 -14.49
CA GLU A 135 16.01 -25.84 -14.78
C GLU A 135 17.38 -25.95 -14.11
N SER A 136 17.43 -26.41 -12.86
CA SER A 136 18.69 -26.68 -12.16
C SER A 136 19.49 -27.83 -12.79
N HIS A 137 18.79 -28.84 -13.33
CA HIS A 137 19.40 -29.96 -14.02
C HIS A 137 19.88 -29.58 -15.44
N LEU A 138 19.19 -28.64 -16.11
CA LEU A 138 19.66 -28.10 -17.39
C LEU A 138 20.88 -27.21 -17.21
N THR A 139 20.87 -26.35 -16.19
CA THR A 139 22.01 -25.48 -15.87
C THR A 139 23.23 -26.29 -15.44
N SER A 140 23.08 -27.29 -14.55
CA SER A 140 24.19 -28.17 -14.16
C SER A 140 24.77 -28.99 -15.32
N ARG A 141 23.91 -29.43 -16.26
CA ARG A 141 24.31 -30.17 -17.46
C ARG A 141 25.02 -29.28 -18.50
N SER A 142 24.71 -27.99 -18.56
CA SER A 142 25.47 -27.01 -19.38
C SER A 142 26.83 -26.66 -18.79
N VAL A 143 27.00 -26.65 -17.46
CA VAL A 143 28.31 -26.34 -16.85
C VAL A 143 29.32 -27.47 -17.05
N VAL A 144 28.88 -28.74 -17.05
CA VAL A 144 29.77 -29.89 -17.32
C VAL A 144 30.18 -30.00 -18.79
N SER A 145 29.39 -29.47 -19.73
CA SER A 145 29.78 -29.40 -21.15
C SER A 145 30.64 -28.19 -21.51
N ALA A 146 30.79 -27.21 -20.62
CA ALA A 146 31.63 -26.02 -20.83
C ALA A 146 33.08 -26.19 -20.35
N GLY A 147 33.44 -27.35 -19.79
CA GLY A 147 34.80 -27.68 -19.33
C GLY A 147 35.81 -27.99 -20.44
N ALA A 148 35.44 -27.86 -21.71
CA ALA A 148 36.37 -28.00 -22.83
C ALA A 148 36.17 -26.86 -23.83
N ILE A 149 37.18 -25.99 -23.88
CA ILE A 149 37.66 -25.10 -24.98
C ILE A 149 37.90 -23.68 -24.45
N ALA A 150 39.19 -23.35 -24.38
CA ALA A 150 39.71 -22.06 -23.98
C ALA A 150 39.78 -21.05 -25.16
N ALA A 151 39.81 -19.77 -24.77
CA ALA A 151 40.42 -18.62 -25.45
C ALA A 151 39.71 -17.97 -26.67
N LYS A 152 39.14 -16.77 -26.46
CA LYS A 152 39.63 -15.46 -26.96
C LYS A 152 38.54 -14.36 -26.83
N HIS A 153 38.91 -13.22 -26.25
CA HIS A 153 38.28 -11.90 -26.47
C HIS A 153 38.79 -11.32 -27.81
N PRO A 154 38.12 -10.35 -28.50
CA PRO A 154 37.62 -9.11 -27.89
C PRO A 154 36.28 -8.52 -28.43
N ASP A 155 35.85 -7.49 -27.69
CA ASP A 155 34.97 -6.35 -28.03
C ASP A 155 33.61 -6.56 -28.70
N GLU A 156 32.54 -6.13 -28.00
CA GLU A 156 31.57 -5.15 -28.54
C GLU A 156 30.57 -4.66 -27.48
N ASN A 157 30.58 -3.34 -27.27
CA ASN A 157 29.45 -2.40 -27.35
C ASN A 157 28.00 -2.86 -27.05
N GLN A 158 27.28 -1.95 -26.38
CA GLN A 158 25.81 -1.76 -26.38
C GLN A 158 24.88 -2.67 -25.55
N ASN A 159 24.57 -2.12 -24.37
CA ASN A 159 23.23 -1.67 -23.95
C ASN A 159 22.21 -2.67 -23.33
N CYS A 160 21.77 -2.26 -22.13
CA CYS A 160 20.41 -2.26 -21.61
C CYS A 160 19.73 -3.55 -21.11
N VAL A 161 18.88 -3.29 -20.11
CA VAL A 161 17.69 -4.03 -19.67
C VAL A 161 17.91 -4.94 -18.46
N THR A 162 17.57 -4.33 -17.32
CA THR A 162 16.87 -4.89 -16.16
C THR A 162 17.25 -6.31 -15.73
N ASN A 163 17.75 -6.48 -14.50
CA ASN A 163 17.03 -7.28 -13.52
C ASN A 163 17.64 -7.17 -12.12
N ARG A 164 16.74 -6.95 -11.18
CA ARG A 164 16.90 -6.98 -9.73
C ARG A 164 16.83 -8.43 -9.27
N PRO A 165 17.72 -8.91 -8.39
CA PRO A 165 17.37 -9.95 -7.45
C PRO A 165 17.21 -9.35 -6.06
N VAL A 166 15.97 -9.43 -5.56
CA VAL A 166 15.69 -9.39 -4.13
C VAL A 166 16.07 -10.77 -3.60
N ASN A 167 16.94 -10.84 -2.60
CA ASN A 167 16.99 -12.03 -1.76
C ASN A 167 17.05 -11.62 -0.29
N SER A 168 15.92 -11.87 0.35
CA SER A 168 15.70 -11.96 1.78
C SER A 168 15.91 -13.42 2.19
N SER A 169 16.85 -13.67 3.10
CA SER A 169 16.78 -14.78 4.05
C SER A 169 17.91 -14.64 5.06
N GLU A 170 17.53 -14.30 6.28
CA GLU A 170 18.28 -14.61 7.50
C GLU A 170 18.58 -16.11 7.58
N SER A 171 19.76 -16.44 8.11
CA SER A 171 19.94 -17.30 9.30
C SER A 171 21.36 -17.86 9.38
N SER A 172 22.09 -17.38 10.39
CA SER A 172 22.97 -18.13 11.31
C SER A 172 23.96 -19.16 10.76
N ASN A 173 25.26 -18.93 11.01
CA ASN A 173 26.06 -19.92 11.75
C ASN A 173 27.33 -19.34 12.39
N ILE A 174 27.63 -19.91 13.56
CA ILE A 174 28.67 -19.54 14.52
C ILE A 174 29.98 -20.27 14.21
N ASN A 175 31.08 -19.55 14.48
CA ASN A 175 32.52 -19.84 14.52
C ASN A 175 33.02 -21.29 14.71
N HIS A 176 34.10 -21.65 14.00
CA HIS A 176 35.28 -22.21 14.68
C HIS A 176 36.61 -21.84 13.98
N SER A 177 37.54 -21.42 14.82
CA SER A 177 38.94 -21.03 14.61
C SER A 177 39.85 -22.22 14.32
N VAL A 178 40.91 -22.04 13.53
CA VAL A 178 42.33 -22.23 13.93
C VAL A 178 43.20 -21.44 12.94
N GLY A 179 44.11 -20.62 13.48
CA GLY A 179 45.01 -19.78 12.70
C GLY A 179 46.28 -20.49 12.24
N THR A 180 46.93 -19.91 11.23
CA THR A 180 48.38 -19.91 11.07
C THR A 180 48.79 -18.62 10.39
N GLU A 181 49.54 -17.80 11.11
CA GLU A 181 50.21 -16.59 10.66
C GLU A 181 51.32 -16.93 9.68
N LYS A 182 51.42 -16.20 8.56
CA LYS A 182 52.71 -15.90 7.91
C LYS A 182 52.69 -14.50 7.30
N GLN A 183 53.53 -13.65 7.86
CA GLN A 183 53.91 -12.34 7.35
C GLN A 183 54.63 -12.47 5.99
N ALA A 184 54.27 -11.61 5.03
CA ALA A 184 55.17 -11.18 3.98
C ALA A 184 54.81 -9.77 3.48
N ARG A 185 55.77 -8.87 3.70
CA ARG A 185 56.08 -7.58 3.08
C ARG A 185 55.16 -7.04 1.98
N GLY A 186 54.80 -5.77 2.15
CA GLY A 186 53.89 -5.02 1.31
C GLY A 186 54.47 -4.54 -0.02
N VAL A 187 53.52 -4.35 -0.94
CA VAL A 187 53.54 -3.38 -2.03
C VAL A 187 52.12 -2.83 -2.10
N GLN A 188 52.00 -1.50 -1.97
CA GLN A 188 50.73 -0.77 -1.89
C GLN A 188 49.87 -0.98 -3.14
N LEU A 189 48.74 -1.66 -2.95
CA LEU A 189 47.68 -1.92 -3.94
C LEU A 189 46.41 -1.10 -3.61
N GLN A 190 46.55 0.09 -3.02
CA GLN A 190 45.45 0.82 -2.40
C GLN A 190 44.82 1.95 -3.23
N THR A 191 45.33 2.28 -4.42
CA THR A 191 44.95 3.55 -5.08
C THR A 191 43.97 3.44 -6.25
N VAL A 192 43.46 2.25 -6.59
CA VAL A 192 42.54 2.08 -7.74
C VAL A 192 41.07 1.91 -7.31
N GLN A 193 40.81 1.36 -6.11
CA GLN A 193 39.44 1.13 -5.63
C GLN A 193 38.75 2.40 -5.08
N GLU A 194 39.52 3.35 -4.54
CA GLU A 194 38.97 4.58 -3.97
C GLU A 194 38.47 5.56 -5.06
N SER A 195 39.12 5.57 -6.24
CA SER A 195 38.79 6.49 -7.33
C SER A 195 37.50 6.11 -8.07
N GLU A 196 37.22 4.82 -8.27
CA GLU A 196 35.94 4.38 -8.86
C GLU A 196 34.74 4.62 -7.93
N THR A 197 34.96 4.50 -6.61
CA THR A 197 33.93 4.76 -5.59
C THR A 197 33.59 6.25 -5.51
N GLN A 198 34.59 7.12 -5.71
CA GLN A 198 34.43 8.58 -5.79
C GLN A 198 33.80 9.04 -7.11
N LEU A 199 34.09 8.40 -8.24
CA LEU A 199 33.45 8.73 -9.53
C LEU A 199 31.97 8.29 -9.58
N ARG A 200 31.60 7.20 -8.90
CA ARG A 200 30.19 6.80 -8.72
C ARG A 200 29.40 7.75 -7.82
N SER A 201 30.07 8.54 -6.97
CA SER A 201 29.42 9.54 -6.11
C SER A 201 29.12 10.87 -6.83
N ALA A 202 29.59 11.05 -8.07
CA ALA A 202 29.46 12.32 -8.81
C ALA A 202 28.11 12.49 -9.53
N ILE A 203 27.37 11.41 -9.82
CA ILE A 203 26.04 11.51 -10.43
C ILE A 203 24.98 11.48 -9.34
N ARG A 204 24.59 12.67 -8.87
CA ARG A 204 23.39 12.81 -8.02
C ARG A 204 22.17 12.40 -8.85
N THR A 205 21.59 11.24 -8.54
CA THR A 205 20.33 10.80 -9.13
C THR A 205 19.15 11.25 -8.26
N ARG A 206 17.99 11.50 -8.89
CA ARG A 206 16.74 11.79 -8.17
C ARG A 206 16.15 10.53 -7.49
N TYR A 207 16.72 9.35 -7.73
CA TYR A 207 16.24 8.11 -7.14
C TYR A 207 16.48 8.09 -5.62
N ILE A 208 15.40 7.95 -4.85
CA ILE A 208 15.48 7.86 -3.40
C ILE A 208 15.78 6.40 -3.01
N PRO A 209 16.88 6.15 -2.27
CA PRO A 209 17.21 4.82 -1.77
C PRO A 209 16.07 4.14 -1.01
N ALA A 210 15.99 2.80 -1.11
CA ALA A 210 14.87 2.05 -0.54
C ALA A 210 14.81 2.14 1.00
N ASN A 211 15.96 2.14 1.68
CA ASN A 211 16.04 2.32 3.13
C ASN A 211 15.43 3.66 3.57
N VAL A 212 15.76 4.75 2.87
CA VAL A 212 15.22 6.10 3.14
C VAL A 212 13.72 6.12 2.89
N ARG A 213 13.25 5.54 1.77
CA ARG A 213 11.80 5.44 1.49
C ARG A 213 11.05 4.66 2.58
N HIS A 214 11.63 3.57 3.08
CA HIS A 214 11.03 2.79 4.16
C HIS A 214 10.99 3.58 5.48
N GLN A 215 12.05 4.33 5.81
CA GLN A 215 12.08 5.19 7.00
C GLN A 215 10.99 6.26 6.95
N VAL A 216 10.88 6.98 5.83
CA VAL A 216 9.83 7.99 5.61
C VAL A 216 8.44 7.36 5.67
N ALA A 217 8.23 6.22 5.00
CA ALA A 217 6.94 5.52 5.03
C ALA A 217 6.56 5.04 6.44
N SER A 218 7.52 4.55 7.22
CA SER A 218 7.29 4.11 8.61
C SER A 218 6.96 5.28 9.53
N ARG A 219 7.70 6.40 9.41
CA ARG A 219 7.43 7.64 10.16
C ARG A 219 6.03 8.17 9.86
N ASP A 220 5.69 8.24 8.57
CA ASP A 220 4.46 8.86 8.11
C ASP A 220 3.26 7.89 8.12
N ARG A 221 3.49 6.59 8.39
CA ARG A 221 2.48 5.52 8.41
C ARG A 221 1.69 5.41 7.11
N GLY A 222 2.33 5.70 5.97
CA GLY A 222 1.66 5.74 4.66
C GLY A 222 0.52 6.75 4.59
N GLN A 223 0.59 7.85 5.34
CA GLN A 223 -0.41 8.90 5.39
C GLN A 223 0.24 10.25 5.08
N CYS A 224 -0.50 11.14 4.41
CA CYS A 224 -0.07 12.51 4.18
C CYS A 224 0.41 13.19 5.49
N ALA A 225 1.62 13.73 5.49
CA ALA A 225 2.25 14.42 6.62
C ALA A 225 1.79 15.88 6.77
N PHE A 226 1.07 16.42 5.78
CA PHE A 226 0.56 17.79 5.84
C PHE A 226 -0.38 17.98 7.05
N VAL A 227 -0.15 19.07 7.78
CA VAL A 227 -0.95 19.55 8.90
C VAL A 227 -1.53 20.91 8.55
N ASP A 228 -2.84 21.07 8.75
CA ASP A 228 -3.50 22.34 8.48
C ASP A 228 -3.20 23.41 9.56
N ARG A 229 -3.68 24.63 9.34
CA ARG A 229 -3.54 25.76 10.27
C ARG A 229 -4.19 25.52 11.65
N HIS A 230 -5.06 24.52 11.76
CA HIS A 230 -5.75 24.15 12.99
C HIS A 230 -5.07 22.95 13.69
N GLY A 231 -3.91 22.50 13.19
CA GLY A 231 -3.15 21.38 13.75
C GLY A 231 -3.68 20.01 13.34
N LYS A 232 -4.63 19.92 12.41
CA LYS A 232 -5.19 18.65 11.95
C LYS A 232 -4.38 18.09 10.79
N ARG A 233 -3.88 16.87 10.98
CA ARG A 233 -3.19 16.12 9.92
C ARG A 233 -4.17 15.65 8.84
N CYS A 234 -3.75 15.72 7.58
CA CYS A 234 -4.52 15.19 6.47
C CYS A 234 -4.74 13.67 6.60
N GLY A 235 -5.99 13.23 6.53
CA GLY A 235 -6.38 11.81 6.61
C GLY A 235 -6.10 10.97 5.35
N SER A 236 -5.52 11.56 4.30
CA SER A 236 -5.35 10.87 3.01
C SER A 236 -4.21 9.85 3.07
N LYS A 237 -4.55 8.58 2.85
CA LYS A 237 -3.59 7.48 2.59
C LYS A 237 -3.42 7.16 1.10
N ARG A 238 -4.31 7.71 0.26
CA ARG A 238 -4.31 7.52 -1.19
C ARG A 238 -3.47 8.56 -1.91
N TRP A 239 -2.92 8.15 -3.05
CA TRP A 239 -2.22 9.05 -3.98
C TRP A 239 -1.07 9.80 -3.30
N ILE A 240 -0.36 9.12 -2.40
CA ILE A 240 0.76 9.71 -1.67
C ILE A 240 2.06 9.59 -2.47
N HIS A 241 2.85 10.65 -2.41
CA HIS A 241 4.14 10.80 -3.06
C HIS A 241 5.16 11.28 -2.03
N THR A 242 6.42 10.90 -2.23
CA THR A 242 7.52 11.48 -1.46
C THR A 242 7.91 12.83 -2.09
N HIS A 243 7.91 13.88 -1.28
CA HIS A 243 8.24 15.24 -1.66
C HIS A 243 9.53 15.68 -0.97
N HIS A 244 10.42 16.34 -1.70
CA HIS A 244 11.61 16.98 -1.15
C HIS A 244 11.27 18.39 -0.67
N VAL A 245 11.46 18.67 0.62
CA VAL A 245 11.21 19.98 1.24
C VAL A 245 12.15 21.03 0.66
N ILE A 246 13.46 20.76 0.71
CA ILE A 246 14.45 21.42 -0.14
C ILE A 246 14.50 20.62 -1.43
N HIS A 247 14.10 21.21 -2.54
CA HIS A 247 14.02 20.48 -3.80
C HIS A 247 15.36 19.87 -4.18
N PHE A 248 15.30 18.72 -4.85
CA PHE A 248 16.49 18.06 -5.37
C PHE A 248 17.30 18.96 -6.32
N ALA A 249 16.63 19.82 -7.09
CA ALA A 249 17.26 20.79 -7.98
C ALA A 249 18.09 21.84 -7.21
N ASP A 250 17.67 22.19 -6.00
CA ASP A 250 18.33 23.15 -5.11
C ASP A 250 19.40 22.49 -4.22
N GLY A 251 19.76 21.23 -4.52
CA GLY A 251 20.77 20.48 -3.77
C GLY A 251 20.24 19.73 -2.55
N GLY A 252 18.92 19.64 -2.38
CA GLY A 252 18.29 18.90 -1.29
C GLY A 252 18.72 17.43 -1.22
N ALA A 253 19.07 16.98 -0.02
CA ALA A 253 19.53 15.62 0.22
C ALA A 253 18.38 14.60 0.28
N HIS A 254 18.68 13.33 0.03
CA HIS A 254 17.75 12.21 0.24
C HIS A 254 17.75 11.75 1.70
N THR A 255 17.61 12.68 2.64
CA THR A 255 17.51 12.37 4.07
C THR A 255 16.04 12.31 4.49
N PRO A 256 15.67 11.46 5.46
CA PRO A 256 14.29 11.39 5.95
C PRO A 256 13.74 12.75 6.41
N GLU A 257 14.59 13.62 6.94
CA GLU A 257 14.23 14.96 7.42
C GLU A 257 13.89 15.92 6.26
N ASN A 258 14.51 15.73 5.10
CA ASN A 258 14.24 16.53 3.91
C ASN A 258 13.10 15.95 3.04
N LEU A 259 12.51 14.82 3.45
CA LEU A 259 11.48 14.12 2.70
C LEU A 259 10.17 14.08 3.49
N GLU A 260 9.06 14.39 2.80
CA GLU A 260 7.71 14.33 3.36
C GLU A 260 6.80 13.45 2.49
N THR A 261 5.93 12.66 3.12
CA THR A 261 4.87 11.96 2.40
C THR A 261 3.68 12.90 2.22
N LEU A 262 3.31 13.23 0.98
CA LEU A 262 2.18 14.13 0.68
C LEU A 262 1.20 13.47 -0.29
N CYS A 263 -0.10 13.64 -0.05
CA CYS A 263 -1.10 13.28 -1.06
C CYS A 263 -0.99 14.21 -2.28
N TRP A 264 -1.46 13.76 -3.45
CA TRP A 264 -1.38 14.52 -4.69
C TRP A 264 -1.84 15.98 -4.54
N ALA A 265 -2.95 16.23 -3.85
CA ALA A 265 -3.47 17.58 -3.62
C ALA A 265 -2.49 18.46 -2.82
N HIS A 266 -1.97 17.96 -1.70
CA HIS A 266 -1.02 18.71 -0.88
C HIS A 266 0.37 18.81 -1.54
N HIS A 267 0.76 17.82 -2.35
CA HIS A 267 1.99 17.88 -3.13
C HIS A 267 1.90 18.99 -4.18
N ALA A 268 0.81 19.06 -4.95
CA ALA A 268 0.57 20.13 -5.90
C ALA A 268 0.48 21.51 -5.21
N MET A 269 -0.14 21.55 -4.03
CA MET A 269 -0.21 22.77 -3.22
C MET A 269 1.19 23.25 -2.81
N LYS A 270 2.06 22.37 -2.31
CA LYS A 270 3.44 22.73 -1.93
C LYS A 270 4.23 23.30 -3.10
N HIS A 271 4.08 22.76 -4.31
CA HIS A 271 4.73 23.31 -5.52
C HIS A 271 4.17 24.65 -6.00
N ARG A 272 3.01 25.09 -5.52
CA ARG A 272 2.41 26.38 -5.90
C ARG A 272 2.79 27.53 -4.96
N PHE A 273 3.21 27.20 -3.74
CA PHE A 273 3.52 28.17 -2.68
C PHE A 273 5.01 28.23 -2.36
N ASN A 274 5.85 27.53 -3.13
CA ASN A 274 7.32 27.58 -3.10
C ASN A 274 7.79 28.23 -4.41
#